data_AF-A0A2G6EQI8-F1
#
_entry.id   AF-A0A2G6EQI8-F1
#
_cell.length_a   1.000
_cell.length_b   1.000
_cell.length_c   1.000
_cell.angle_alpha   90.00
_cell.angle_beta   90.00
_cell.angle_gamma   90.00
#
_symmetry.space_group_name_H-M   'P 1'
#
loop_
_entity.id
_entity.type
_entity.pdbx_description
1 polymer ?
#
loop_
_entity_poly.entity_id
_entity_poly.type
_entity_poly.pdbx_seq_one_letter_code
_entity_poly.pdbx_strand_id
1 'polypeptide(L)' 'MLYHLSQFLVDQWSVLNALSYVTMRVILAALTAFLIAMIFGGKMIKLLQFKQMGQFVRDDGPQSHLQKQGTPTM' A
#
# COMPACT_ATOMS: atom_id res chain seq x y z
N MET A 1 -1.95 -13.41 15.13
CA MET A 1 -2.96 -12.74 15.97
C MET A 1 -4.30 -12.54 15.27
N LEU A 2 -4.38 -11.87 14.11
CA LEU A 2 -5.67 -11.61 13.42
C LEU A 2 -6.47 -12.87 13.06
N TYR A 3 -5.79 -13.99 12.78
CA TYR A 3 -6.44 -15.28 12.54
C TYR A 3 -7.20 -15.81 13.78
N HIS A 4 -6.61 -15.73 14.97
CA HIS A 4 -7.28 -16.17 16.20
C HIS A 4 -8.48 -15.29 16.54
N LEU A 5 -8.37 -13.98 16.28
CA LEU A 5 -9.51 -13.07 16.39
C LEU A 5 -10.62 -13.44 15.41
N SER A 6 -10.29 -13.77 14.16
CA SER A 6 -11.31 -14.20 13.19
C SER A 6 -12.00 -15.50 13.61
N GLN A 7 -11.29 -16.46 14.20
CA GLN A 7 -11.90 -17.70 14.69
C GLN A 7 -12.86 -17.44 15.85
N PHE A 8 -12.47 -16.63 16.84
CA PHE A 8 -13.35 -16.25 17.93
C PHE A 8 -14.64 -15.56 17.44
N LEU A 9 -14.54 -14.71 16.41
CA LEU A 9 -15.69 -14.02 15.82
C LEU A 9 -16.62 -14.97 15.03
N VAL A 10 -16.05 -15.95 14.31
CA VAL A 10 -16.81 -16.97 13.56
C VAL A 10 -17.61 -17.86 14.50
N ASP A 11 -17.03 -18.25 15.64
CA ASP A 11 -17.69 -19.11 16.62
C ASP A 11 -18.93 -18.47 17.25
N GLN A 12 -18.92 -17.14 17.38
CA GLN A 12 -20.06 -16.40 17.92
C GLN A 12 -21.13 -16.13 16.86
N TRP A 13 -20.73 -15.79 15.63
CA TRP A 13 -21.63 -15.26 14.60
C TRP A 13 -21.47 -16.05 13.29
N SER A 14 -22.45 -16.91 12.97
CA SER A 14 -22.45 -17.79 11.78
C SER A 14 -22.24 -17.05 10.45
N VAL A 15 -22.71 -15.80 10.33
CA VAL A 15 -22.53 -14.94 9.14
C VAL A 15 -21.04 -14.65 8.86
N LEU A 16 -20.20 -14.65 9.89
CA LEU A 16 -18.77 -14.39 9.76
C LEU A 16 -17.97 -15.58 9.26
N ASN A 17 -18.57 -16.76 9.08
CA ASN A 17 -17.91 -17.93 8.48
C ASN A 17 -17.37 -17.64 7.06
N ALA A 18 -17.88 -16.60 6.38
CA ALA A 18 -17.29 -16.10 5.14
C ALA A 18 -15.79 -15.73 5.27
N LEU A 19 -15.34 -15.32 6.46
CA LEU A 19 -13.94 -15.01 6.75
C LEU A 19 -13.04 -16.26 6.85
N SER A 20 -13.63 -17.44 7.01
CA SER A 20 -12.92 -18.72 7.01
C SER A 20 -12.39 -19.08 5.63
N TYR A 21 -12.97 -18.55 4.55
CA TYR A 21 -12.50 -18.81 3.19
C TYR A 21 -11.25 -17.99 2.86
N VAL A 22 -10.24 -18.65 2.29
CA VAL A 22 -8.97 -18.01 1.90
C VAL A 22 -9.21 -16.90 0.88
N THR A 23 -10.08 -17.12 -0.11
CA THR A 23 -10.42 -16.12 -1.14
C THR A 23 -10.95 -14.82 -0.53
N MET A 24 -11.86 -14.91 0.45
CA MET A 24 -12.40 -13.74 1.13
C MET A 24 -11.31 -12.98 1.91
N ARG A 25 -10.42 -13.71 2.59
CA ARG A 25 -9.29 -13.12 3.30
C ARG A 25 -8.33 -12.38 2.37
N VAL A 26 -8.04 -12.94 1.20
CA VAL A 26 -7.18 -12.30 0.18
C VAL A 26 -7.81 -11.00 -0.32
N ILE A 27 -9.11 -11.00 -0.63
CA ILE A 27 -9.83 -9.80 -1.08
C ILE A 27 -9.80 -8.70 -0.01
N LEU A 28 -10.10 -9.05 1.25
CA LEU A 28 -10.07 -8.11 2.36
C LEU A 28 -8.65 -7.59 2.62
N ALA A 29 -7.61 -8.43 2.49
CA ALA A 29 -6.22 -8.01 2.59
C ALA A 29 -5.84 -7.02 1.48
N ALA A 30 -6.26 -7.27 0.23
CA ALA A 30 -6.01 -6.37 -0.88
C ALA A 30 -6.72 -5.01 -0.69
N LEU A 31 -7.99 -5.02 -0.29
CA LEU A 31 -8.77 -3.80 -0.03
C LEU A 31 -8.19 -2.99 1.12
N THR A 32 -7.82 -3.63 2.23
CA THR A 32 -7.21 -2.96 3.38
C THR A 32 -5.86 -2.35 3.01
N ALA A 33 -5.00 -3.08 2.28
CA ALA A 33 -3.74 -2.56 1.78
C ALA A 33 -3.94 -1.37 0.83
N PHE A 34 -4.92 -1.44 -0.06
CA PHE A 34 -5.26 -0.34 -0.98
C PHE A 34 -5.70 0.92 -0.23
N LEU A 35 -6.60 0.79 0.75
CA LEU A 35 -7.04 1.92 1.58
C LEU A 35 -5.89 2.55 2.35
N ILE A 36 -5.01 1.73 2.93
CA ILE A 36 -3.80 2.21 3.61
C ILE A 36 -2.91 2.96 2.60
N ALA A 37 -2.66 2.39 1.41
CA ALA A 37 -1.84 3.03 0.39
C ALA A 37 -2.41 4.39 -0.06
N MET A 38 -3.73 4.50 -0.24
CA MET A 38 -4.37 5.78 -0.59
C MET A 38 -4.24 6.82 0.52
N ILE A 39 -4.47 6.44 1.78
CA ILE A 39 -4.44 7.39 2.91
C ILE A 39 -3.01 7.83 3.23
N PHE A 40 -2.05 6.92 3.20
CA PHE A 40 -0.67 7.17 3.62
C PHE A 40 0.28 7.50 2.46
N GLY A 41 -0.08 7.20 1.21
CA GLY A 41 0.78 7.39 0.04
C GLY A 41 1.24 8.84 -0.12
N GLY A 42 0.34 9.82 -0.03
CA GLY A 42 0.72 11.23 -0.11
C GLY A 42 1.65 11.68 1.02
N LYS A 43 1.48 11.16 2.24
CA LYS A 43 2.38 11.44 3.36
C LYS A 43 3.76 10.81 3.14
N MET A 44 3.81 9.61 2.58
CA MET A 44 5.04 8.93 2.22
C MET A 44 5.82 9.71 1.16
N ILE A 45 5.15 10.19 0.10
CA ILE A 45 5.79 11.01 -0.95
C ILE A 45 6.45 12.25 -0.34
N LYS A 46 5.74 12.98 0.53
CA LYS A 46 6.30 14.16 1.22
C LYS A 46 7.48 13.81 2.13
N LEU A 47 7.43 12.66 2.81
CA LEU A 47 8.53 12.19 3.65
C LEU A 47 9.79 11.90 2.81
N LEU A 48 9.63 11.24 1.66
CA LEU A 48 10.74 10.94 0.75
C LEU A 48 11.35 12.20 0.14
N GLN A 49 10.49 13.17 -0.22
CA GLN A 49 10.95 14.51 -0.65
C GLN A 49 11.72 15.23 0.45
N PHE A 50 11.23 15.20 1.69
CA PHE A 50 11.94 15.80 2.84
C PHE A 50 13.31 15.15 3.08
N LYS A 51 13.41 13.83 2.88
CA LYS A 51 14.68 13.10 2.97
C LYS A 51 15.61 13.30 1.77
N GLN A 52 15.24 14.17 0.81
CA GLN A 52 16.01 14.45 -0.40
C GLN A 52 16.33 13.20 -1.23
N MET A 53 15.50 12.16 -1.13
CA MET A 53 15.67 10.94 -1.93
C MET A 53 15.01 11.15 -3.30
N GLY A 54 15.60 12.00 -4.13
CA GLY A 54 15.10 12.32 -5.47
C GLY A 54 15.81 11.52 -6.56
N GLN A 55 15.07 11.16 -7.61
CA GLN A 55 15.67 10.54 -8.78
C GLN A 55 16.57 11.55 -9.53
N PHE A 56 17.85 11.20 -9.68
CA PHE A 56 18.78 11.92 -10.56
C PHE A 56 18.62 11.39 -12.00
N VAL A 57 18.24 12.28 -12.91
CA VAL A 57 18.10 11.98 -14.34
C VAL A 57 19.39 12.44 -15.03
N ARG A 58 19.98 11.58 -15.87
CA ARG A 58 21.19 11.91 -16.61
C ARG A 58 20.87 12.82 -17.80
N ASP A 59 21.80 13.72 -18.11
CA ASP A 59 21.64 14.72 -19.17
C ASP A 59 21.80 14.16 -20.60
N ASP A 60 22.24 12.89 -20.74
CA ASP A 60 22.43 12.21 -22.03
C ASP A 60 21.16 11.55 -22.58
N GLY A 61 20.03 11.65 -21.86
CA GLY A 61 18.74 11.10 -22.25
C GLY A 61 17.87 12.06 -23.10
N PRO A 62 16.73 11.59 -23.62
CA PRO A 62 15.77 12.46 -24.30
C PRO A 62 15.27 13.55 -23.34
N GLN A 63 15.17 14.79 -23.81
CA GLN A 63 14.79 15.94 -22.98
C GLN A 63 13.43 15.77 -22.27
N SER A 64 12.53 14.95 -22.81
CA SER A 64 11.26 14.60 -22.17
C SER A 64 11.43 13.89 -20.82
N HIS A 65 12.57 13.23 -20.56
CA HIS A 65 12.85 12.55 -19.30
C HIS A 65 13.28 13.51 -18.18
N LEU A 66 13.80 14.69 -18.51
CA LEU A 66 14.20 15.70 -17.53
C LEU A 66 13.00 16.19 -16.71
N GLN A 67 11.78 16.12 -17.25
CA GLN A 67 10.54 16.45 -16.52
C GLN A 67 10.30 15.56 -15.28
N LYS A 68 10.95 14.39 -15.19
CA LYS A 68 10.82 13.46 -14.06
C LYS A 68 11.86 13.70 -12.97
N GLN A 69 12.77 14.66 -13.16
CA GLN A 69 13.82 14.99 -12.21
C GLN A 69 13.20 15.45 -10.87
N GLY A 70 13.72 14.93 -9.76
CA GLY A 70 13.19 15.25 -8.42
C GLY A 70 11.94 14.45 -8.02
N THR A 71 11.49 13.48 -8.83
CA THR A 71 10.51 12.49 -8.38
C THR A 71 11.10 11.72 -7.20
N PRO A 72 10.42 11.64 -6.04
CA PRO A 72 10.93 10.91 -4.90
C PRO A 72 11.07 9.42 -5.23
N THR A 73 12.24 8.89 -4.95
CA THR A 73 12.58 7.47 -5.03
C THR A 73 13.08 7.03 -3.65
N MET A 74 12.91 5.76 -3.31
CA MET A 74 13.67 5.15 -2.20
C MET A 74 14.95 4.54 -2.75
#